data_AF-A0A3C1WH20-F1
#
_entry.id   AF-A0A3C1WH20-F1
#
_cell.length_a   1.000
_cell.length_b   1.000
_cell.length_c   1.000
_cell.angle_alpha   90.00
_cell.angle_beta   90.00
_cell.angle_gamma   90.00
#
_symmetry.space_group_name_H-M   'P 1'
#
loop_
_entity.id
_entity.type
_entity.pdbx_description
1 polymer ?
#
loop_
_entity_poly.entity_id
_entity_poly.type
_entity_poly.pdbx_seq_one_letter_code
_entity_poly.pdbx_strand_id
1 'polypeptide(L)' 'MSRLGPMELIIILLIVVLLFGGRKIPEIAKGLGKGIREFKGAMNGENTDETKSLKKNENSEDSSSKT' A
#
# COMPACT_ATOMS: atom_id res chain seq x y z
N MET A 1 -0.43 27.89 -23.23
CA MET A 1 0.42 26.73 -22.91
C MET A 1 -0.33 25.89 -21.89
N SER A 2 -0.85 24.74 -22.32
CA SER A 2 -1.70 23.88 -21.50
C SER A 2 -0.89 23.26 -20.38
N ARG A 3 -1.01 23.82 -19.17
CA ARG A 3 -0.54 23.14 -17.98
C ARG A 3 -1.56 22.05 -17.72
N LEU A 4 -1.13 20.79 -17.85
CA LEU A 4 -1.89 19.63 -17.40
C LEU A 4 -2.32 19.92 -15.97
N GLY A 5 -3.58 20.33 -15.83
CA GLY A 5 -4.13 20.75 -14.56
C GLY A 5 -4.42 19.53 -13.71
N PRO A 6 -4.58 19.70 -12.39
CA PRO A 6 -5.05 18.64 -11.51
C PRO A 6 -6.33 17.97 -12.03
N MET A 7 -7.21 18.72 -12.69
CA MET A 7 -8.44 18.19 -13.32
C MET A 7 -8.18 17.22 -14.47
N GLU A 8 -7.22 17.49 -15.36
CA GLU A 8 -6.88 16.60 -16.47
C GLU A 8 -6.34 15.26 -15.93
N LEU A 9 -5.46 15.33 -14.91
CA LEU A 9 -4.91 14.14 -14.26
C LEU A 9 -6.00 13.29 -13.59
N ILE A 10 -7.00 13.92 -12.95
CA ILE A 10 -8.14 13.22 -12.35
C ILE A 10 -8.97 12.49 -13.41
N ILE A 11 -9.21 13.12 -14.56
CA ILE A 11 -9.95 12.50 -15.67
C ILE A 11 -9.20 11.29 -16.23
N ILE A 12 -7.88 11.43 -16.44
CA ILE A 12 -7.05 10.31 -16.90
C ILE A 12 -7.05 9.18 -15.87
N LEU A 13 -6.90 9.51 -14.58
CA LEU A 13 -6.95 8.52 -13.50
C LEU A 13 -8.29 7.78 -13.48
N LEU A 14 -9.40 8.49 -13.69
CA LEU A 14 -10.73 7.89 -13.73
C LEU A 14 -10.86 6.90 -14.90
N ILE A 15 -10.38 7.25 -16.09
CA ILE A 15 -10.38 6.36 -17.26
C ILE A 15 -9.53 5.11 -16.99
N VAL A 16 -8.34 5.27 -16.42
CA VAL A 16 -7.47 4.14 -16.06
C VAL A 16 -8.16 3.23 -15.04
N VAL A 17 -8.83 3.79 -14.04
CA VAL A 17 -9.60 3.02 -13.04
C VAL A 17 -10.79 2.30 -13.67
N LEU A 18 -11.44 2.86 -14.70
CA LEU A 18 -12.53 2.17 -15.41
C LEU A 18 -12.01 1.01 -16.26
N LEU A 19 -10.86 1.17 -16.94
CA LEU A 19 -10.27 0.12 -17.79
C LEU A 19 -9.68 -1.04 -16.98
N PHE A 20 -8.95 -0.73 -15.92
CA PHE A 20 -8.26 -1.73 -15.10
C PHE A 20 -9.10 -2.18 -13.88
N GLY A 21 -10.14 -1.43 -13.52
CA GLY A 21 -10.91 -1.61 -12.29
C GLY A 21 -10.18 -1.03 -11.07
N GLY A 22 -10.94 -0.42 -10.14
CA GLY A 22 -10.39 0.19 -8.93
C GLY A 22 -9.66 -0.77 -7.98
N ARG A 23 -9.79 -2.09 -8.18
CA ARG A 23 -9.13 -3.13 -7.38
C ARG A 23 -7.69 -3.43 -7.83
N LYS A 24 -7.35 -3.22 -9.12
CA LYS A 24 -6.01 -3.55 -9.64
C LYS A 24 -4.93 -2.55 -9.24
N ILE A 25 -5.26 -1.26 -9.17
CA ILE A 25 -4.32 -0.21 -8.73
C ILE A 25 -3.73 -0.50 -7.33
N PRO A 26 -4.53 -0.75 -6.27
CA PRO A 26 -3.99 -1.04 -4.94
C PRO A 26 -3.27 -2.38 -4.87
N GLU A 27 -3.65 -3.36 -5.69
CA GLU A 27 -2.98 -4.66 -5.76
C GLU A 27 -1.56 -4.53 -6.33
N ILE A 28 -1.42 -3.81 -7.45
CA ILE A 28 -0.12 -3.51 -8.07
C ILE A 28 0.73 -2.63 -7.14
N ALA A 29 0.13 -1.60 -6.52
CA ALA A 29 0.84 -0.73 -5.58
C ALA A 29 1.40 -1.49 -4.36
N LYS A 30 0.64 -2.47 -3.83
CA LYS A 30 1.12 -3.34 -2.74
C LYS A 30 2.29 -4.21 -3.18
N GLY A 31 2.25 -4.80 -4.38
CA GLY A 31 3.34 -5.59 -4.93
C GLY A 31 4.59 -4.77 -5.20
N LEU A 32 4.43 -3.64 -5.89
CA LEU A 32 5.52 -2.70 -6.18
C LEU A 32 6.13 -2.12 -4.91
N GLY A 33 5.31 -1.76 -3.91
CA GLY A 33 5.79 -1.20 -2.64
C GLY A 33 6.66 -2.19 -1.85
N LYS A 34 6.31 -3.48 -1.86
CA LYS A 34 7.15 -4.54 -1.27
C LYS A 34 8.47 -4.69 -2.03
N GLY A 35 8.41 -4.79 -3.36
CA GLY A 35 9.62 -4.91 -4.19
C GLY A 35 10.56 -3.71 -4.06
N ILE A 36 10.03 -2.48 -4.01
CA ILE A 36 10.82 -1.27 -3.78
C ILE A 36 11.44 -1.27 -2.37
N ARG A 37 10.71 -1.73 -1.34
CA ARG A 37 11.22 -1.84 0.03
C ARG A 37 12.37 -2.85 0.13
N GLU A 38 12.21 -4.03 -0.46
CA GLU A 38 13.24 -5.07 -0.52
C GLU A 38 14.46 -4.61 -1.33
N PHE A 39 14.23 -3.99 -2.49
CA PHE A 39 15.28 -3.42 -3.33
C PHE A 39 16.07 -2.35 -2.57
N LYS A 40 15.37 -1.45 -1.88
CA LYS A 40 16.01 -0.40 -1.07
C LYS A 40 16.77 -0.98 0.13
N GLY A 41 16.26 -2.02 0.78
CA GLY A 41 16.96 -2.71 1.88
C GLY A 41 18.26 -3.33 1.40
N ALA A 42 18.21 -4.08 0.30
CA ALA A 42 19.38 -4.71 -0.32
C ALA A 42 20.44 -3.69 -0.76
N MET A 43 20.02 -2.54 -1.31
CA MET A 43 20.95 -1.46 -1.71
C MET A 43 21.62 -0.78 -0.52
N ASN A 44 20.97 -0.70 0.64
CA ASN A 44 21.53 -0.04 1.84
C ASN A 44 22.27 -1.02 2.77
N GLY A 45 22.42 -2.29 2.38
CA GLY A 45 23.09 -3.31 3.21
C GLY A 45 22.34 -3.68 4.49
N GLU A 46 21.11 -3.17 4.67
CA GLU A 46 20.23 -3.52 5.75
C GLU A 46 19.46 -4.78 5.34
N ASN A 47 19.87 -5.95 5.86
CA ASN A 47 19.03 -7.14 5.87
C ASN A 47 17.81 -6.82 6.75
N THR A 48 16.82 -6.13 6.18
CA THR A 48 15.55 -5.85 6.84
C THR A 48 14.73 -7.13 6.80
N ASP A 49 15.19 -8.13 7.55
CA ASP A 49 14.39 -9.28 7.92
C ASP A 49 13.23 -8.77 8.78
N GLU A 50 12.05 -8.89 8.19
CA GLU A 50 10.74 -8.87 8.78
C GLU A 50 10.24 -7.56 9.43
N THR A 51 8.93 -7.36 9.24
CA THR A 51 7.96 -6.89 10.24
C THR A 51 7.06 -5.76 9.74
N LYS A 52 5.78 -5.94 10.11
CA LYS A 52 4.69 -4.97 10.25
C LYS A 52 3.75 -4.80 9.05
N SER A 53 2.82 -5.76 8.92
CA SER A 53 1.42 -5.46 8.59
C SER A 53 0.49 -6.68 8.75
N LEU A 54 0.50 -7.34 9.92
CA LEU A 54 -0.57 -8.27 10.34
C LEU A 54 -0.88 -8.19 11.86
N LYS A 55 -0.65 -7.04 12.51
CA LYS A 55 -1.24 -6.75 13.83
C LYS A 55 -2.21 -5.58 13.73
N LYS A 56 -3.46 -5.88 13.34
CA LYS A 56 -4.63 -5.13 13.83
C LYS A 56 -5.86 -6.03 13.76
N ASN A 57 -5.90 -6.99 14.66
CA ASN A 57 -7.11 -7.67 15.08
C ASN A 57 -7.03 -7.79 16.59
N GLU A 58 -7.08 -6.62 17.26
CA GLU A 58 -7.52 -6.51 18.65
C GLU A 58 -9.04 -6.65 18.66
N ASN A 59 -9.52 -7.90 18.72
CA ASN A 59 -10.80 -8.17 19.35
C ASN A 59 -10.82 -9.60 19.88
N SER A 60 -10.38 -9.75 21.12
CA SER A 60 -10.77 -10.85 22.01
C SER A 60 -10.61 -10.31 23.42
N GLU A 61 -11.61 -9.52 23.84
CA GLU A 61 -11.97 -9.37 25.24
C GLU A 61 -12.25 -10.77 25.81
N ASP A 62 -11.23 -11.42 26.36
CA ASP A 62 -11.42 -12.60 27.21
C ASP A 62 -10.26 -12.77 28.19
N SER A 63 -10.45 -12.19 29.37
CA SER A 63 -10.12 -12.78 30.68
C SER A 63 -10.07 -11.63 31.69
N SER A 64 -11.07 -11.54 32.56
CA SER A 64 -11.03 -12.32 33.80
C SER A 64 -9.78 -11.88 34.57
N SER A 65 -9.89 -10.95 35.50
CA SER A 65 -10.32 -11.27 36.86
C SER A 65 -9.22 -10.78 37.79
N LYS A 66 -9.63 -10.36 38.99
CA LYS A 66 -9.00 -10.67 40.28
C LYS A 66 -7.47 -10.51 40.28
N THR A 67 -6.92 -9.48 40.91
CA THR A 67 -7.04 -9.12 42.34
C THR A 67 -6.16 -7.91 42.58
#